data_AF-A0A3A6NWC0-F1
#
_entry.id   AF-A0A3A6NWC0-F1
#
_cell.length_a   1.000
_cell.length_b   1.000
_cell.length_c   1.000
_cell.angle_alpha   90.00
_cell.angle_beta   90.00
_cell.angle_gamma   90.00
#
_symmetry.space_group_name_H-M   'P 1'
#
loop_
_entity.id
_entity.type
_entity.pdbx_description
1 polymer ?
#
loop_
_entity_poly.entity_id
_entity_poly.type
_entity_poly.pdbx_seq_one_letter_code
_entity_poly.pdbx_strand_id
1 'polypeptide(L)'
;MSSMRFDNTMPIYEGSSDKDVEDMFFTEVIDFRIMLQIMLSLDPKRHKLSVRPHPRENRQGWQRLAKKMGVEITVSPWDQPFSHWLAEVDCIVTPPSTGLYDVFFQGRRPIVIDNVVRSRAEHILAQSDDRNQILDGICRPQSIGEVISLIENSNVPAPPESVQQRLEEQVGASIARKSISNILDTIAEFTAAKGMPRSRITSLFVWNSLVVALSELKALKARVQRRVEQGASFDLTIRRRRWIDRLT
;
A
#
# COMPACT_ATOMS: atom_id res chain seq x y z
N MET A 1 -38.67 14.48 11.52
CA MET A 1 -37.36 13.81 11.46
C MET A 1 -37.52 12.56 10.62
N SER A 2 -37.18 12.64 9.33
CA SER A 2 -37.26 11.52 8.39
C SER A 2 -36.07 10.61 8.65
N SER A 3 -36.31 9.36 9.06
CA SER A 3 -35.24 8.37 9.19
C SER A 3 -34.67 8.12 7.80
N MET A 4 -33.35 8.23 7.63
CA MET A 4 -32.67 7.66 6.46
C MET A 4 -32.96 6.15 6.47
N ARG A 5 -33.99 5.75 5.71
CA ARG A 5 -34.14 4.37 5.28
C ARG A 5 -33.07 4.19 4.22
N PHE A 6 -31.98 3.53 4.58
CA PHE A 6 -31.14 2.90 3.58
C PHE A 6 -32.05 1.94 2.83
N ASP A 7 -32.19 2.14 1.52
CA ASP A 7 -32.84 1.14 0.68
C ASP A 7 -32.14 -0.19 0.95
N ASN A 8 -32.92 -1.25 1.15
CA ASN A 8 -32.44 -2.59 1.53
C ASN A 8 -31.65 -3.30 0.41
N THR A 9 -31.22 -2.56 -0.62
CA THR A 9 -30.32 -3.06 -1.64
C THR A 9 -28.90 -2.91 -1.14
N MET A 10 -28.38 -4.00 -0.56
CA MET A 10 -26.94 -4.14 -0.31
C MET A 10 -26.18 -3.77 -1.59
N PRO A 11 -25.08 -3.01 -1.50
CA PRO A 11 -24.28 -2.68 -2.66
C PRO A 11 -23.74 -3.99 -3.28
N ILE A 12 -24.26 -4.34 -4.46
CA ILE A 12 -23.72 -5.43 -5.26
C ILE A 12 -22.44 -4.91 -5.92
N TYR A 13 -21.33 -5.62 -5.72
CA TYR A 13 -20.06 -5.23 -6.33
C TYR A 13 -20.08 -5.58 -7.82
N GLU A 14 -19.70 -4.62 -8.66
CA GLU A 14 -19.65 -4.80 -10.11
C GLU A 14 -18.71 -5.97 -10.46
N GLY A 15 -19.25 -7.00 -11.12
CA GLY A 15 -18.52 -8.22 -11.45
C GLY A 15 -18.54 -9.34 -10.39
N SER A 16 -19.25 -9.17 -9.27
CA SER A 16 -19.49 -10.22 -8.25
C SER A 16 -20.98 -10.27 -7.90
N SER A 17 -21.80 -10.78 -8.83
CA SER A 17 -23.29 -10.75 -8.73
C SER A 17 -23.88 -11.47 -7.52
N ASP A 18 -23.09 -12.33 -6.89
CA ASP A 18 -23.41 -13.20 -5.77
C ASP A 18 -22.71 -12.79 -4.46
N LYS A 19 -21.98 -11.66 -4.45
CA LYS A 19 -21.19 -11.20 -3.31
C LYS A 19 -21.43 -9.74 -2.98
N ASP A 20 -21.29 -9.39 -1.71
CA ASP A 20 -21.58 -8.06 -1.20
C ASP A 20 -20.48 -7.52 -0.26
N VAL A 21 -20.83 -6.50 0.52
CA VAL A 21 -19.90 -5.81 1.45
C VAL A 21 -19.49 -6.70 2.62
N GLU A 22 -20.32 -7.68 2.99
CA GLU A 22 -20.04 -8.62 4.08
C GLU A 22 -18.89 -9.54 3.70
N ASP A 23 -18.79 -9.95 2.43
CA ASP A 23 -17.68 -10.74 1.91
C ASP A 23 -16.34 -9.99 2.00
N MET A 24 -16.34 -8.71 1.61
CA MET A 24 -15.16 -7.86 1.76
C MET A 24 -14.74 -7.75 3.22
N PHE A 25 -15.70 -7.46 4.11
CA PHE A 25 -15.45 -7.38 5.55
C PHE A 25 -14.94 -8.71 6.12
N PHE A 26 -15.49 -9.84 5.65
CA PHE A 26 -15.06 -11.17 6.07
C PHE A 26 -13.58 -11.40 5.76
N THR A 27 -13.15 -11.13 4.52
CA THR A 27 -11.75 -11.30 4.12
C THR A 27 -10.80 -10.43 4.95
N GLU A 28 -11.13 -9.15 5.16
CA GLU A 28 -10.33 -8.23 5.98
C GLU A 28 -10.22 -8.69 7.43
N VAL A 29 -11.34 -9.11 8.05
CA VAL A 29 -11.35 -9.58 9.44
C VAL A 29 -10.57 -10.87 9.62
N ILE A 30 -10.68 -11.81 8.68
CA ILE A 30 -9.93 -13.06 8.71
C ILE A 30 -8.43 -12.80 8.56
N ASP A 31 -8.03 -11.97 7.58
CA ASP A 31 -6.62 -11.62 7.38
C ASP A 31 -6.03 -10.93 8.61
N PHE A 32 -6.79 -10.00 9.20
CA PHE A 32 -6.40 -9.34 10.43
C PHE A 32 -6.24 -10.32 11.60
N ARG A 33 -7.20 -11.24 11.78
CA ARG A 33 -7.12 -12.30 12.80
C ARG A 33 -5.89 -13.18 12.60
N ILE A 34 -5.60 -13.59 11.37
CA ILE A 34 -4.43 -14.42 11.04
C ILE A 34 -3.13 -13.67 11.40
N MET A 35 -3.02 -12.40 11.00
CA MET A 35 -1.87 -11.55 11.36
C MET A 35 -1.67 -11.50 12.89
N LEU A 36 -2.73 -11.28 13.66
CA LEU A 36 -2.66 -11.26 15.12
C LEU A 36 -2.22 -12.61 15.70
N GLN A 37 -2.71 -13.73 15.17
CA GLN A 37 -2.30 -15.06 15.61
C GLN A 37 -0.82 -15.32 15.34
N ILE A 38 -0.31 -14.91 14.17
CA ILE A 38 1.11 -15.01 13.83
C ILE A 38 1.94 -14.18 14.81
N MET A 39 1.57 -12.91 15.04
CA MET A 39 2.26 -12.02 15.98
C MET A 39 2.33 -12.60 17.40
N LEU A 40 1.25 -13.23 17.87
CA LEU A 40 1.19 -13.87 19.19
C LEU A 40 1.98 -15.19 19.27
N SER A 41 2.25 -15.84 18.14
CA SER A 41 2.91 -17.14 18.10
C SER A 41 4.44 -17.04 17.99
N LEU A 42 4.97 -15.88 17.62
CA LEU A 42 6.41 -15.66 17.46
C LEU A 42 7.09 -15.36 18.80
N ASP A 43 8.25 -15.98 19.05
CA ASP A 43 9.05 -15.68 20.24
C ASP A 43 9.64 -14.26 20.16
N PRO A 44 9.27 -13.34 21.08
CA PRO A 44 9.76 -11.96 21.08
C PRO A 44 11.26 -11.84 21.36
N LYS A 45 11.91 -12.90 21.89
CA LYS A 45 13.37 -12.92 22.06
C LYS A 45 14.11 -13.18 20.75
N ARG A 46 13.44 -13.80 19.77
CA ARG A 46 14.01 -14.18 18.48
C ARG A 46 13.57 -13.26 17.35
N HIS A 47 12.40 -12.64 17.47
CA HIS A 47 11.80 -11.85 16.40
C HIS A 47 11.41 -10.45 16.88
N LYS A 48 11.68 -9.45 16.05
CA LYS A 48 11.16 -8.09 16.23
C LYS A 48 10.03 -7.86 15.24
N LEU A 49 8.87 -7.47 15.73
CA LEU A 49 7.70 -7.24 14.89
C LEU A 49 7.66 -5.79 14.41
N SER A 50 7.70 -5.59 13.10
CA SER A 50 7.52 -4.29 12.45
C SER A 50 6.20 -4.28 11.68
N VAL A 51 5.31 -3.33 11.98
CA VAL A 51 4.00 -3.21 11.33
C VAL A 51 3.99 -1.98 10.43
N ARG A 52 3.55 -2.17 9.18
CA ARG A 52 3.27 -1.10 8.21
C ARG A 52 1.77 -1.04 7.95
N PRO A 53 1.02 -0.24 8.72
CA PRO A 53 -0.40 -0.04 8.47
C PRO A 53 -0.63 0.59 7.09
N HIS A 54 -1.76 0.28 6.47
CA HIS A 54 -2.18 0.96 5.24
C HIS A 54 -2.34 2.47 5.51
N PRO A 55 -2.06 3.38 4.56
CA PRO A 55 -2.09 4.83 4.81
C PRO A 55 -3.42 5.38 5.36
N ARG A 56 -4.53 4.67 5.16
CA ARG A 56 -5.87 5.01 5.68
C ARG A 56 -6.16 4.48 7.08
N GLU A 57 -5.32 3.58 7.60
CA GLU A 57 -5.52 2.98 8.92
C GLU A 57 -5.01 3.88 10.06
N ASN A 58 -5.60 3.68 11.24
CA ASN A 58 -5.18 4.39 12.43
C ASN A 58 -3.93 3.75 13.06
N ARG A 59 -2.76 4.34 12.80
CA ARG A 59 -1.46 3.92 13.38
C ARG A 59 -1.46 3.86 14.92
N GLN A 60 -2.14 4.81 15.59
CA GLN A 60 -2.26 4.78 17.06
C GLN A 60 -3.20 3.66 17.53
N GLY A 61 -4.14 3.23 16.68
CA GLY A 61 -4.97 2.06 16.90
C GLY A 61 -4.12 0.80 17.02
N TRP A 62 -3.20 0.59 16.09
CA TRP A 62 -2.25 -0.54 16.10
C TRP A 62 -1.40 -0.57 17.38
N GLN A 63 -0.82 0.56 17.79
CA GLN A 63 -0.03 0.63 19.03
C GLN A 63 -0.86 0.30 20.28
N ARG A 64 -2.09 0.82 20.37
CA ARG A 64 -3.00 0.53 21.49
C ARG A 64 -3.41 -0.94 21.53
N LEU A 65 -3.69 -1.52 20.36
CA LEU A 65 -4.03 -2.94 20.24
C LEU A 65 -2.87 -3.83 20.69
N ALA A 66 -1.67 -3.58 20.17
CA ALA A 66 -0.48 -4.34 20.53
C ALA A 66 -0.19 -4.28 22.04
N LYS A 67 -0.29 -3.09 22.64
CA LYS A 67 -0.19 -2.91 24.09
C LYS A 67 -1.24 -3.73 24.86
N LYS A 68 -2.49 -3.75 24.39
CA LYS A 68 -3.58 -4.53 25.02
C LYS A 68 -3.33 -6.04 24.92
N MET A 69 -2.68 -6.48 23.84
CA MET A 69 -2.36 -7.89 23.60
C MET A 69 -1.04 -8.33 24.26
N GLY A 70 -0.28 -7.41 24.86
CA GLY A 70 1.04 -7.72 25.41
C GLY A 70 2.09 -8.04 24.34
N VAL A 71 1.89 -7.56 23.10
CA VAL A 71 2.80 -7.77 21.98
C VAL A 71 3.62 -6.51 21.76
N GLU A 72 4.94 -6.64 21.69
CA GLU A 72 5.83 -5.54 21.34
C GLU A 72 5.92 -5.40 19.82
N ILE A 73 5.51 -4.24 19.30
CA ILE A 73 5.58 -3.91 17.88
C ILE A 73 6.24 -2.56 17.65
N THR A 74 6.92 -2.44 16.52
CA THR A 74 7.34 -1.15 15.97
C THR A 74 6.42 -0.77 14.82
N VAL A 75 5.65 0.30 14.96
CA VAL A 75 4.82 0.83 13.85
C VAL A 75 5.66 1.80 13.03
N SER A 76 5.94 1.44 11.77
CA SER A 76 6.76 2.25 10.85
C SER A 76 6.27 3.71 10.73
N PRO A 77 7.18 4.71 10.61
CA PRO A 77 6.84 6.12 10.41
C PRO A 77 5.96 6.35 9.17
N TRP A 78 4.99 7.27 9.24
CA TRP A 78 4.04 7.51 8.14
C TRP A 78 4.70 8.12 6.90
N ASP A 79 5.78 8.86 7.12
CA ASP A 79 6.57 9.60 6.15
C ASP A 79 7.75 8.77 5.60
N GLN A 80 8.02 7.60 6.17
CA GLN A 80 8.99 6.67 5.60
C GLN A 80 8.41 6.06 4.30
N PRO A 81 9.12 6.13 3.17
CA PRO A 81 8.71 5.44 1.95
C PRO A 81 8.58 3.93 2.17
N PHE A 82 7.61 3.28 1.51
CA PHE A 82 7.39 1.84 1.66
C PHE A 82 8.65 1.04 1.30
N SER A 83 9.34 1.44 0.24
CA SER A 83 10.61 0.87 -0.20
C SER A 83 11.72 0.97 0.87
N HIS A 84 11.78 2.07 1.63
CA HIS A 84 12.79 2.22 2.68
C HIS A 84 12.47 1.29 3.86
N TRP A 85 11.20 1.20 4.24
CA TRP A 85 10.76 0.25 5.27
C TRP A 85 11.02 -1.21 4.86
N LEU A 86 10.74 -1.57 3.60
CA LEU A 86 11.01 -2.91 3.05
C LEU A 86 12.51 -3.29 3.10
N ALA A 87 13.41 -2.30 3.03
CA ALA A 87 14.85 -2.54 3.14
C ALA A 87 15.27 -2.95 4.56
N GLU A 88 14.49 -2.58 5.58
CA GLU A 88 14.78 -2.80 7.01
C GLU A 88 14.21 -4.11 7.56
N VAL A 89 13.39 -4.83 6.78
CA VAL A 89 12.71 -6.07 7.22
C VAL A 89 13.32 -7.31 6.55
N ASP A 90 13.49 -8.37 7.33
CA ASP A 90 14.07 -9.63 6.87
C ASP A 90 13.02 -10.54 6.21
N CYS A 91 11.81 -10.57 6.78
CA CYS A 91 10.70 -11.40 6.33
C CYS A 91 9.41 -10.57 6.27
N ILE A 92 8.61 -10.78 5.22
CA ILE A 92 7.36 -10.06 4.99
C ILE A 92 6.22 -11.05 5.04
N VAL A 93 5.22 -10.75 5.86
CA VAL A 93 3.97 -11.51 5.97
C VAL A 93 2.83 -10.55 5.71
N THR A 94 1.95 -10.87 4.78
CA THR A 94 0.92 -9.93 4.32
C THR A 94 -0.25 -10.66 3.68
N PRO A 95 -1.49 -10.14 3.75
CA PRO A 95 -2.55 -10.59 2.84
C PRO A 95 -2.22 -10.19 1.38
N PRO A 96 -2.97 -10.71 0.39
CA PRO A 96 -2.89 -10.23 -0.97
C PRO A 96 -3.03 -8.71 -1.03
N SER A 97 -2.10 -8.07 -1.75
CA SER A 97 -2.04 -6.61 -1.82
C SER A 97 -1.30 -6.17 -3.09
N THR A 98 -1.74 -5.07 -3.68
CA THR A 98 -0.93 -4.31 -4.65
C THR A 98 0.47 -3.93 -4.13
N GLY A 99 0.69 -3.87 -2.81
CA GLY A 99 2.04 -3.66 -2.25
C GLY A 99 3.05 -4.76 -2.62
N LEU A 100 2.58 -5.94 -3.05
CA LEU A 100 3.44 -7.06 -3.44
C LEU A 100 4.36 -6.72 -4.63
N TYR A 101 3.94 -5.84 -5.55
CA TYR A 101 4.80 -5.40 -6.66
C TYR A 101 6.10 -4.77 -6.13
N ASP A 102 6.00 -3.85 -5.17
CA ASP A 102 7.16 -3.20 -4.56
C ASP A 102 8.07 -4.20 -3.83
N VAL A 103 7.47 -5.20 -3.17
CA VAL A 103 8.21 -6.29 -2.51
C VAL A 103 9.07 -7.04 -3.54
N PHE A 104 8.50 -7.40 -4.68
CA PHE A 104 9.23 -8.09 -5.74
C PHE A 104 10.29 -7.21 -6.41
N PHE A 105 10.01 -5.93 -6.61
CA PHE A 105 10.98 -4.97 -7.16
C PHE A 105 12.24 -4.87 -6.29
N GLN A 106 12.13 -5.09 -4.98
CA GLN A 106 13.27 -5.15 -4.07
C GLN A 106 13.93 -6.52 -3.96
N GLY A 107 13.49 -7.50 -4.75
CA GLY A 107 13.99 -8.87 -4.67
C GLY A 107 13.64 -9.58 -3.37
N ARG A 108 12.62 -9.09 -2.65
CA ARG A 108 12.14 -9.69 -1.39
C ARG A 108 11.08 -10.76 -1.69
N ARG A 109 10.88 -11.66 -0.72
CA ARG A 109 10.01 -12.83 -0.86
C ARG A 109 8.92 -12.79 0.21
N PRO A 110 7.68 -12.45 -0.14
CA PRO A 110 6.59 -12.38 0.82
C PRO A 110 6.01 -13.77 1.12
N ILE A 111 5.49 -13.93 2.33
CA ILE A 111 4.58 -15.00 2.74
C ILE A 111 3.17 -14.42 2.70
N VAL A 112 2.34 -14.94 1.80
CA VAL A 112 0.96 -14.49 1.61
C VAL A 112 -0.01 -15.40 2.35
N ILE A 113 -0.84 -14.82 3.22
CA ILE A 113 -1.59 -15.56 4.24
C ILE A 113 -3.03 -15.95 3.84
N ASP A 114 -3.42 -15.69 2.59
CA ASP A 114 -4.79 -15.88 2.12
C ASP A 114 -5.30 -17.33 2.18
N ASN A 115 -4.39 -18.30 2.13
CA ASN A 115 -4.73 -19.72 2.17
C ASN A 115 -4.78 -20.31 3.59
N VAL A 116 -4.42 -19.54 4.64
CA VAL A 116 -4.39 -20.04 6.02
C VAL A 116 -5.78 -20.44 6.53
N VAL A 117 -6.84 -19.78 6.03
CA VAL A 117 -8.24 -20.10 6.36
C VAL A 117 -8.99 -20.41 5.07
N ARG A 118 -9.28 -21.69 4.83
CA ARG A 118 -9.88 -22.17 3.57
C ARG A 118 -11.21 -21.50 3.22
N SER A 119 -12.07 -21.23 4.21
CA SER A 119 -13.38 -20.59 3.97
C SER A 119 -13.25 -19.15 3.44
N ARG A 120 -12.09 -18.49 3.61
CA ARG A 120 -11.83 -17.16 3.05
C ARG A 120 -12.01 -17.11 1.53
N ALA A 121 -11.69 -18.21 0.83
CA ALA A 121 -11.80 -18.27 -0.63
C ALA A 121 -13.25 -18.07 -1.15
N GLU A 122 -14.25 -18.43 -0.34
CA GLU A 122 -15.67 -18.29 -0.67
C GLU A 122 -16.09 -16.81 -0.68
N HIS A 123 -15.34 -15.93 -0.02
CA HIS A 123 -15.63 -14.50 0.13
C HIS A 123 -14.80 -13.60 -0.79
N ILE A 124 -13.98 -14.16 -1.69
CA ILE A 124 -13.13 -13.36 -2.59
C ILE A 124 -13.97 -12.64 -3.64
N LEU A 125 -13.92 -11.31 -3.65
CA LEU A 125 -14.54 -10.47 -4.67
C LEU A 125 -13.79 -10.53 -6.01
N ALA A 126 -14.51 -10.29 -7.12
CA ALA A 126 -13.93 -10.35 -8.46
C ALA A 126 -12.86 -9.29 -8.74
N GLN A 127 -12.96 -8.13 -8.10
CA GLN A 127 -12.00 -7.03 -8.24
C GLN A 127 -10.93 -7.03 -7.13
N SER A 128 -10.90 -8.07 -6.29
CA SER A 128 -9.94 -8.14 -5.18
C SER A 128 -8.52 -8.44 -5.66
N ASP A 129 -7.53 -7.97 -4.91
CA ASP A 129 -6.11 -8.30 -5.09
C ASP A 129 -5.84 -9.82 -5.00
N ASP A 130 -6.76 -10.57 -4.39
CA ASP A 130 -6.75 -12.05 -4.35
C ASP A 130 -6.78 -12.72 -5.74
N ARG A 131 -7.24 -12.02 -6.77
CA ARG A 131 -7.27 -12.54 -8.15
C ARG A 131 -6.05 -12.13 -8.96
N ASN A 132 -5.07 -11.50 -8.34
CA ASN A 132 -3.88 -11.07 -9.03
C ASN A 132 -3.03 -12.28 -9.44
N GLN A 133 -2.71 -12.36 -10.72
CA GLN A 133 -1.91 -13.44 -11.29
C GLN A 133 -0.52 -13.54 -10.65
N ILE A 134 0.04 -12.47 -10.06
CA ILE A 134 1.33 -12.59 -9.37
C ILE A 134 1.29 -13.62 -8.25
N LEU A 135 0.12 -13.91 -7.67
CA LEU A 135 -0.05 -14.84 -6.54
C LEU A 135 0.23 -16.32 -6.86
N ASP A 136 0.17 -16.75 -8.14
CA ASP A 136 0.32 -18.17 -8.51
C ASP A 136 1.73 -18.73 -8.24
N GLY A 137 2.74 -17.87 -8.06
CA GLY A 137 4.12 -18.26 -7.80
C GLY A 137 4.66 -17.84 -6.44
N ILE A 138 3.78 -17.43 -5.52
CA ILE A 138 4.18 -16.89 -4.21
C ILE A 138 3.99 -17.94 -3.11
N CYS A 139 4.81 -17.84 -2.06
CA CYS A 139 4.65 -18.65 -0.87
C CYS A 139 3.30 -18.38 -0.19
N ARG A 140 2.38 -19.36 -0.26
CA ARG A 140 1.01 -19.27 0.26
C ARG A 140 0.69 -20.45 1.21
N PRO A 141 1.19 -20.41 2.45
CA PRO A 141 1.00 -21.48 3.43
C PRO A 141 -0.48 -21.73 3.75
N GLN A 142 -0.79 -22.96 4.14
CA GLN A 142 -2.16 -23.43 4.43
C GLN A 142 -2.51 -23.36 5.92
N SER A 143 -1.55 -22.99 6.78
CA SER A 143 -1.77 -22.91 8.23
C SER A 143 -0.85 -21.91 8.91
N ILE A 144 -1.21 -21.47 10.11
CA ILE A 144 -0.35 -20.64 10.97
C ILE A 144 0.98 -21.35 11.26
N GLY A 145 0.97 -22.66 11.52
CA GLY A 145 2.18 -23.42 11.81
C GLY A 145 3.18 -23.41 10.66
N GLU A 146 2.70 -23.50 9.42
CA GLU A 146 3.54 -23.35 8.22
C GLU A 146 4.12 -21.94 8.11
N VAL A 147 3.33 -20.90 8.38
CA VAL A 147 3.83 -19.50 8.40
C VAL A 147 4.98 -19.36 9.41
N ILE A 148 4.79 -19.85 10.63
CA ILE A 148 5.81 -19.77 11.69
C ILE A 148 7.06 -20.55 11.28
N SER A 149 6.92 -21.76 10.76
CA SER A 149 8.04 -22.57 10.27
C SER A 149 8.85 -21.86 9.16
N LEU A 150 8.17 -21.20 8.22
CA LEU A 150 8.82 -20.44 7.15
C LEU A 150 9.62 -19.24 7.69
N ILE A 151 9.07 -18.54 8.69
CA ILE A 151 9.75 -17.42 9.37
C ILE A 151 10.98 -17.92 10.13
N GLU A 152 10.82 -18.94 10.97
CA GLU A 152 11.90 -19.44 11.84
C GLU A 152 13.06 -20.05 11.06
N ASN A 153 12.77 -20.73 9.94
CA ASN A 153 13.78 -21.36 9.09
C ASN A 153 14.32 -20.43 8.00
N SER A 154 13.79 -19.20 7.86
CA SER A 154 14.14 -18.27 6.78
C SER A 154 14.05 -18.90 5.39
N ASN A 155 13.15 -19.85 5.20
CA ASN A 155 13.08 -20.71 4.02
C ASN A 155 11.91 -20.31 3.11
N VAL A 156 11.83 -19.03 2.75
CA VAL A 156 10.82 -18.55 1.81
C VAL A 156 11.30 -18.85 0.37
N PRO A 157 10.55 -19.66 -0.40
CA PRO A 157 10.91 -19.99 -1.78
C PRO A 157 11.09 -18.74 -2.63
N ALA A 158 12.05 -18.77 -3.55
CA ALA A 158 12.17 -17.73 -4.56
C ALA A 158 10.93 -17.76 -5.48
N PRO A 159 10.43 -16.60 -5.92
CA PRO A 159 9.37 -16.58 -6.93
C PRO A 159 9.88 -17.24 -8.22
N PRO A 160 9.05 -18.02 -8.92
CA PRO A 160 9.42 -18.62 -10.19
C PRO A 160 9.59 -17.53 -11.26
N GLU A 161 10.27 -17.87 -12.35
CA GLU A 161 10.51 -16.95 -13.48
C GLU A 161 9.20 -16.40 -14.07
N SER A 162 8.12 -17.18 -14.05
CA SER A 162 6.79 -16.76 -14.49
C SER A 162 6.26 -15.54 -13.73
N VAL A 163 6.59 -15.38 -12.44
CA VAL A 163 6.22 -14.18 -11.67
C VAL A 163 7.03 -12.98 -12.16
N GLN A 164 8.31 -13.14 -12.48
CA GLN A 164 9.14 -12.06 -13.02
C GLN A 164 8.65 -11.58 -14.38
N GLN A 165 8.25 -12.51 -15.25
CA GLN A 165 7.65 -12.20 -16.55
C GLN A 165 6.33 -11.43 -16.39
N ARG A 166 5.44 -11.89 -15.49
CA ARG A 166 4.18 -11.19 -15.18
C ARG A 166 4.40 -9.79 -14.63
N LEU A 167 5.39 -9.61 -13.76
CA LEU A 167 5.78 -8.28 -13.27
C LEU A 167 6.25 -7.39 -14.43
N GLU A 168 7.07 -7.90 -15.33
CA GLU A 168 7.48 -7.15 -16.52
C GLU A 168 6.27 -6.77 -17.40
N GLU A 169 5.34 -7.68 -17.62
CA GLU A 169 4.13 -7.44 -18.43
C GLU A 169 3.18 -6.41 -17.80
N GLN A 170 2.98 -6.47 -16.47
CA GLN A 170 1.96 -5.66 -15.78
C GLN A 170 2.46 -4.27 -15.41
N VAL A 171 3.71 -4.14 -14.97
CA VAL A 171 4.27 -2.86 -14.48
C VAL A 171 5.39 -2.33 -15.37
N GLY A 172 5.75 -3.02 -16.45
CA GLY A 172 6.81 -2.59 -17.36
C GLY A 172 8.11 -2.37 -16.58
N ALA A 173 8.49 -3.33 -15.75
CA ALA A 173 9.60 -3.19 -14.80
C ALA A 173 10.89 -2.64 -15.46
N SER A 174 11.20 -3.05 -16.69
CA SER A 174 12.32 -2.51 -17.47
C SER A 174 12.14 -1.04 -17.89
N ILE A 175 10.91 -0.62 -18.19
CA ILE A 175 10.54 0.76 -18.53
C ILE A 175 10.56 1.62 -17.26
N ALA A 176 10.03 1.12 -16.15
CA ALA A 176 9.99 1.79 -14.86
C ALA A 176 11.40 2.10 -14.33
N ARG A 177 12.39 1.23 -14.58
CA ARG A 177 13.81 1.49 -14.27
C ARG A 177 14.37 2.72 -14.96
N LYS A 178 13.82 3.09 -16.12
CA LYS A 178 14.18 4.28 -16.89
C LYS A 178 13.21 5.44 -16.67
N SER A 179 12.30 5.36 -15.70
CA SER A 179 11.28 6.40 -15.48
C SER A 179 11.88 7.80 -15.29
N ILE A 180 12.93 7.93 -14.49
CA ILE A 180 13.61 9.22 -14.29
C ILE A 180 14.25 9.72 -15.58
N SER A 181 14.99 8.87 -16.30
CA SER A 181 15.58 9.27 -17.58
C SER A 181 14.50 9.63 -18.61
N ASN A 182 13.41 8.88 -18.69
CA ASN A 182 12.30 9.17 -19.59
C ASN A 182 11.63 10.51 -19.25
N ILE A 183 11.49 10.83 -17.96
CA ILE A 183 10.98 12.14 -17.51
C ILE A 183 11.95 13.25 -17.93
N LEU A 184 13.26 13.07 -17.69
CA LEU A 184 14.28 14.04 -18.05
C LEU A 184 14.35 14.24 -19.57
N ASP A 185 14.28 13.17 -20.35
CA ASP A 185 14.27 13.18 -21.81
C ASP A 185 13.02 13.88 -22.32
N THR A 186 11.85 13.60 -21.74
CA THR A 186 10.60 14.30 -22.08
C THR A 186 10.71 15.79 -21.77
N ILE A 187 11.29 16.18 -20.62
CA ILE A 187 11.53 17.58 -20.27
C ILE A 187 12.52 18.21 -21.25
N ALA A 188 13.59 17.51 -21.62
CA ALA A 188 14.59 17.96 -22.57
C ALA A 188 13.98 18.16 -23.97
N GLU A 189 13.18 17.22 -24.45
CA GLU A 189 12.43 17.33 -25.71
C GLU A 189 11.45 18.50 -25.68
N PHE A 190 10.72 18.66 -24.57
CA PHE A 190 9.76 19.75 -24.41
C PHE A 190 10.44 21.12 -24.30
N THR A 191 11.67 21.18 -23.78
CA THR A 191 12.47 22.42 -23.71
C THR A 191 13.22 22.71 -25.01
N ALA A 192 13.62 21.68 -25.76
CA ALA A 192 14.27 21.79 -27.07
C ALA A 192 13.29 22.10 -28.21
N ALA A 193 12.03 21.64 -28.12
CA ALA A 193 10.96 21.99 -29.03
C ALA A 193 10.59 23.48 -28.85
N LYS A 194 11.19 24.34 -29.68
CA LYS A 194 10.92 25.78 -29.91
C LYS A 194 9.98 26.46 -28.88
N GLY A 195 10.56 27.38 -28.10
CA GLY A 195 9.91 28.49 -27.38
C GLY A 195 8.42 28.30 -27.09
N MET A 196 8.12 27.74 -25.93
CA MET A 196 6.73 27.55 -25.47
C MET A 196 5.95 28.88 -25.61
N PRO A 197 4.74 28.88 -26.20
CA PRO A 197 3.95 30.09 -26.36
C PRO A 197 3.78 30.78 -25.01
N ARG A 198 3.98 32.12 -24.95
CA ARG A 198 3.85 32.89 -23.70
C ARG A 198 2.53 32.59 -22.97
N SER A 199 1.44 32.37 -23.72
CA SER A 199 0.14 31.98 -23.16
C SER A 199 0.17 30.66 -22.37
N ARG A 200 0.92 29.66 -22.84
CA ARG A 200 1.09 28.36 -22.13
C ARG A 200 1.92 28.52 -20.87
N ILE A 201 2.96 29.34 -20.90
CA ILE A 201 3.78 29.64 -19.72
C ILE A 201 2.93 30.36 -18.66
N THR A 202 2.17 31.37 -19.06
CA THR A 202 1.27 32.08 -18.14
C THR A 202 0.21 31.15 -17.58
N SER A 203 -0.42 30.28 -18.39
CA SER A 203 -1.40 29.32 -17.88
C SER A 203 -0.79 28.31 -16.89
N LEU A 204 0.44 27.84 -17.14
CA LEU A 204 1.14 26.95 -16.21
C LEU A 204 1.46 27.67 -14.89
N PHE A 205 1.87 28.94 -14.95
CA PHE A 205 2.13 29.73 -13.76
C PHE A 205 0.87 29.98 -12.94
N VAL A 206 -0.24 30.33 -13.61
CA VAL A 206 -1.56 30.51 -12.97
C VAL A 206 -2.03 29.19 -12.34
N TRP A 207 -1.94 28.09 -13.08
CA TRP A 207 -2.29 26.76 -12.57
C TRP A 207 -1.47 26.39 -11.34
N ASN A 208 -0.14 26.54 -11.39
CA ASN A 208 0.73 26.27 -10.24
C ASN A 208 0.38 27.14 -9.03
N SER A 209 0.13 28.43 -9.26
CA SER A 209 -0.25 29.36 -8.20
C SER A 209 -1.59 28.97 -7.56
N LEU A 210 -2.56 28.55 -8.38
CA LEU A 210 -3.86 28.07 -7.92
C LEU A 210 -3.75 26.78 -7.12
N VAL A 211 -2.96 25.81 -7.59
CA VAL A 211 -2.71 24.54 -6.88
C VAL A 211 -2.08 24.81 -5.52
N VAL A 212 -1.06 25.65 -5.45
CA VAL A 212 -0.42 26.03 -4.17
C VAL A 212 -1.41 26.74 -3.24
N ALA A 213 -2.21 27.68 -3.76
CA ALA A 213 -3.21 28.38 -2.96
C ALA A 213 -4.27 27.42 -2.40
N LEU A 214 -4.77 26.48 -3.21
CA LEU A 214 -5.72 25.46 -2.77
C LEU A 214 -5.10 24.51 -1.75
N SER A 215 -3.84 24.12 -1.92
CA SER A 215 -3.10 23.30 -0.96
C SER A 215 -2.89 24.01 0.38
N GLU A 216 -2.60 25.31 0.40
CA GLU A 216 -2.54 26.10 1.65
C GLU A 216 -3.91 26.19 2.34
N LEU A 217 -4.99 26.39 1.58
CA LEU A 217 -6.35 26.40 2.13
C LEU A 217 -6.74 25.03 2.72
N LYS A 218 -6.38 23.92 2.06
CA LYS A 218 -6.58 22.58 2.59
C LYS A 218 -5.76 22.33 3.85
N ALA A 219 -4.49 22.74 3.87
CA ALA A 219 -3.63 22.63 5.05
C ALA A 219 -4.19 23.45 6.23
N LEU A 220 -4.69 24.66 5.97
CA LEU A 220 -5.35 25.49 6.98
C LEU A 220 -6.62 24.82 7.51
N LYS A 221 -7.48 24.31 6.62
CA LYS A 221 -8.69 23.57 7.01
C LYS A 221 -8.35 22.33 7.85
N ALA A 222 -7.36 21.55 7.44
CA ALA A 222 -6.90 20.38 8.18
C ALA A 222 -6.40 20.79 9.58
N ARG A 223 -5.66 21.89 9.70
CA ARG A 223 -5.17 22.42 10.98
C ARG A 223 -6.32 22.88 11.89
N VAL A 224 -7.31 23.59 11.35
CA VAL A 224 -8.53 23.99 12.08
C VAL A 224 -9.30 22.77 12.57
N GLN A 225 -9.42 21.74 11.72
CA GLN A 225 -10.07 20.48 12.05
C GLN A 225 -9.20 19.53 12.90
N ARG A 226 -7.99 19.94 13.27
CA ARG A 226 -6.99 19.12 13.99
C ARG A 226 -6.75 17.75 13.33
N ARG A 227 -6.83 17.69 12.00
CA ARG A 227 -6.50 16.48 11.24
C ARG A 227 -5.00 16.34 11.16
N VAL A 228 -4.52 15.14 11.48
CA VAL A 228 -3.12 14.75 11.28
C VAL A 228 -2.94 14.42 9.81
N GLU A 229 -1.82 14.87 9.26
CA GLU A 229 -1.47 14.55 7.88
C GLU A 229 -1.19 13.06 7.68
N GLN A 230 -1.64 12.52 6.55
CA GLN A 230 -1.45 11.13 6.14
C GLN A 230 -0.80 11.09 4.75
N GLY A 231 -0.20 9.97 4.37
CA GLY A 231 0.47 9.84 3.07
C GLY A 231 -0.44 10.16 1.87
N ALA A 232 -1.73 9.87 1.97
CA ALA A 232 -2.72 10.18 0.93
C ALA A 232 -3.19 11.66 0.89
N SER A 233 -2.78 12.48 1.87
CA SER A 233 -3.18 13.89 1.97
C SER A 233 -2.03 14.85 1.68
N PHE A 234 -1.08 14.46 0.83
CA PHE A 234 0.05 15.31 0.45
C PHE A 234 -0.44 16.54 -0.34
N ASP A 235 -0.31 17.71 0.27
CA ASP A 235 -0.62 19.00 -0.33
C ASP A 235 0.67 19.76 -0.70
N LEU A 236 0.75 20.35 -1.91
CA LEU A 236 1.90 21.10 -2.40
C LEU A 236 1.92 22.53 -1.82
N THR A 237 2.18 22.65 -0.52
CA THR A 237 2.30 23.94 0.18
C THR A 237 3.56 24.71 -0.24
N ILE A 238 3.60 26.02 0.03
CA ILE A 238 4.77 26.88 -0.22
C ILE A 238 6.00 26.33 0.50
N ARG A 239 5.83 25.86 1.75
CA ARG A 239 6.91 25.27 2.53
C ARG A 239 7.50 24.04 1.83
N ARG A 240 6.66 23.17 1.28
CA ARG A 240 7.09 21.96 0.56
C ARG A 240 7.72 22.27 -0.78
N ARG A 241 7.15 23.22 -1.51
CA ARG A 241 7.75 23.71 -2.75
C ARG A 241 9.19 24.19 -2.51
N ARG A 242 9.39 25.05 -1.50
CA ARG A 242 10.74 25.50 -1.11
C ARG A 242 11.67 24.36 -0.69
N TRP A 243 11.12 23.28 -0.13
CA TRP A 243 11.93 22.10 0.20
C TRP A 243 12.32 21.34 -1.06
N ILE A 244 11.39 21.11 -2.00
CA ILE A 244 11.65 20.48 -3.30
C ILE A 244 12.68 21.30 -4.10
N ASP A 245 12.52 22.62 -4.16
CA ASP A 245 13.42 23.54 -4.86
C ASP A 245 14.85 23.53 -4.26
N ARG A 246 15.05 22.98 -3.06
CA ARG A 246 16.39 22.79 -2.45
C ARG A 246 17.00 21.42 -2.71
N LEU A 247 16.23 20.46 -3.24
CA LEU A 247 16.71 19.13 -3.61
C LEU A 247 17.36 19.12 -5.01
N THR A 248 17.07 20.15 -5.81
CA THR A 248 17.64 20.44 -7.13
C THR A 248 18.70 21.52 -7.03
#